data_AF-A0AAJ2RFB6-F1
#
_entry.id   AF-A0AAJ2RFB6-F1
#
_cell.length_a   1.000
_cell.length_b   1.000
_cell.length_c   1.000
_cell.angle_alpha   90.00
_cell.angle_beta   90.00
_cell.angle_gamma   90.00
#
_symmetry.space_group_name_H-M   'P 1'
#
loop_
_entity.id
_entity.type
_entity.pdbx_description
1 polymer ?
#
loop_
_entity_poly.entity_id
_entity_poly.type
_entity_poly.pdbx_seq_one_letter_code
_entity_poly.pdbx_strand_id
1 'polypeptide(L)'
;MLWIDPLGLTPLNAPGYNVYGLFHPGAKEPYYIGITNDIARRRAEHIETGRLSPNSRMKPLDSNITYGQARGYEQYYIEKYKTRTGTIGEDISPTNRVNKYNLFYHRRSDIRAQEFKNSYNSKSNGSTGRGCG
;
A
#
# COMPACT_ATOMS: atom_id res chain seq x y z
N MET A 1 -6.59 -11.31 10.55
CA MET A 1 -5.39 -10.63 11.09
C MET A 1 -4.68 -9.87 9.97
N LEU A 2 -4.45 -8.57 10.11
CA LEU A 2 -3.60 -7.82 9.16
C LEU A 2 -2.15 -8.26 9.41
N TRP A 3 -1.56 -9.06 8.51
CA TRP A 3 -0.10 -9.27 8.49
C TRP A 3 0.58 -7.94 8.16
N ILE A 4 0.86 -7.16 9.20
CA ILE A 4 1.88 -6.13 9.21
C ILE A 4 3.10 -6.86 9.77
N ASP A 5 4.23 -6.84 9.06
CA ASP A 5 5.50 -7.34 9.61
C ASP A 5 6.02 -6.33 10.64
N PRO A 6 5.69 -6.47 11.94
CA PRO A 6 5.93 -5.42 12.93
C PRO A 6 7.38 -5.47 13.40
N LEU A 7 8.03 -6.62 13.22
CA LEU A 7 9.39 -6.94 13.63
C LEU A 7 10.40 -6.70 12.50
N GLY A 8 9.94 -6.50 11.26
CA GLY A 8 10.83 -6.42 10.11
C GLY A 8 11.57 -7.74 9.90
N LEU A 9 10.87 -8.87 9.92
CA LEU A 9 11.49 -10.16 9.61
C LEU A 9 11.60 -10.37 8.10
N THR A 10 10.86 -9.61 7.30
CA THR A 10 10.89 -9.71 5.82
C THR A 10 12.09 -8.96 5.25
N PRO A 11 13.04 -9.64 4.59
CA PRO A 11 14.18 -8.98 3.96
C PRO A 11 13.74 -7.89 2.98
N LEU A 12 14.44 -6.74 2.96
CA LEU A 12 14.09 -5.63 2.06
C LEU A 12 14.15 -6.02 0.58
N ASN A 13 15.07 -6.92 0.24
CA ASN A 13 15.26 -7.46 -1.10
C ASN A 13 14.37 -8.66 -1.41
N ALA A 14 13.47 -9.08 -0.50
CA ALA A 14 12.57 -10.20 -0.74
C ALA A 14 11.73 -9.94 -2.01
N PRO A 15 11.85 -10.76 -3.06
CA PRO A 15 11.19 -10.52 -4.33
C PRO A 15 9.72 -10.98 -4.30
N GLY A 16 8.99 -10.71 -5.38
CA GLY A 16 7.63 -11.22 -5.58
C GLY A 16 6.54 -10.41 -4.85
N TYR A 17 6.87 -9.25 -4.30
CA TYR A 17 5.87 -8.35 -3.71
C TYR A 17 5.17 -7.54 -4.78
N ASN A 18 3.95 -7.12 -4.45
CA ASN A 18 3.09 -6.33 -5.31
C ASN A 18 2.46 -5.22 -4.46
N VAL A 19 2.33 -4.03 -5.02
CA VAL A 19 1.50 -2.97 -4.47
C VAL A 19 0.16 -3.04 -5.18
N TYR A 20 -0.94 -3.02 -4.42
CA TYR A 20 -2.28 -3.08 -4.97
C TYR A 20 -3.17 -1.98 -4.40
N GLY A 21 -4.19 -1.62 -5.17
CA GLY A 21 -5.28 -0.77 -4.75
C GLY A 21 -6.60 -1.53 -4.68
N LEU A 22 -7.46 -1.19 -3.72
CA LEU A 22 -8.88 -1.58 -3.75
C LEU A 22 -9.69 -0.40 -4.28
N PHE A 23 -10.61 -0.68 -5.20
CA PHE A 23 -11.39 0.34 -5.91
C PHE A 23 -12.88 0.06 -5.75
N HIS A 24 -13.65 1.12 -5.57
CA HIS A 24 -15.11 1.03 -5.68
C HIS A 24 -15.51 0.64 -7.11
N PRO A 25 -16.72 0.08 -7.29
CA PRO A 25 -17.26 -0.19 -8.63
C PRO A 25 -17.16 1.07 -9.49
N GLY A 26 -16.52 0.98 -10.66
CA GLY A 26 -16.34 2.10 -11.58
C GLY A 26 -15.30 3.16 -11.20
N ALA A 27 -14.75 3.15 -9.99
CA ALA A 27 -13.81 4.18 -9.54
C ALA A 27 -12.44 4.08 -10.22
N LYS A 28 -11.90 5.22 -10.66
CA LYS A 28 -10.55 5.33 -11.23
C LYS A 28 -9.45 5.38 -10.17
N GLU A 29 -9.81 5.75 -8.95
CA GLU A 29 -8.89 5.91 -7.83
C GLU A 29 -9.16 4.86 -6.75
N PRO A 30 -8.11 4.33 -6.11
CA PRO A 30 -8.24 3.36 -5.04
C PRO A 30 -8.66 4.03 -3.72
N TYR A 31 -9.51 3.36 -2.95
CA TYR A 31 -9.85 3.78 -1.58
C TYR A 31 -8.92 3.15 -0.52
N TYR A 32 -8.17 2.14 -0.90
CA TYR A 32 -7.20 1.47 -0.03
C TYR A 32 -5.97 1.08 -0.84
N ILE A 33 -4.80 1.24 -0.25
CA ILE A 33 -3.52 0.79 -0.80
C ILE A 33 -2.90 -0.21 0.16
N GLY A 34 -2.40 -1.32 -0.37
CA GLY A 34 -1.67 -2.30 0.41
C GLY A 34 -0.58 -2.99 -0.40
N ILE A 35 0.28 -3.74 0.30
CA ILE A 35 1.25 -4.65 -0.31
C ILE A 35 0.95 -6.11 0.01
N THR A 36 1.34 -7.01 -0.90
CA THR A 36 1.30 -8.45 -0.68
C THR A 36 2.22 -9.18 -1.65
N ASN A 37 2.76 -10.32 -1.21
CA ASN A 37 3.41 -11.29 -2.08
C ASN A 37 2.43 -12.29 -2.70
N ASP A 38 1.17 -12.30 -2.23
CA ASP A 38 0.11 -13.18 -2.71
C ASP A 38 -1.19 -12.39 -2.83
N ILE A 39 -1.58 -12.07 -4.07
CA ILE A 39 -2.77 -11.30 -4.38
C ILE A 39 -4.04 -12.10 -4.10
N ALA A 40 -4.06 -13.40 -4.41
CA ALA A 40 -5.24 -14.24 -4.29
C ALA A 40 -5.63 -14.42 -2.82
N ARG A 41 -4.66 -14.79 -1.97
CA ARG A 41 -4.85 -14.90 -0.52
C ARG A 41 -5.31 -13.57 0.07
N ARG A 42 -4.62 -12.47 -0.26
CA ARG A 42 -4.91 -11.15 0.29
C ARG A 42 -6.29 -10.63 -0.10
N ARG A 43 -6.73 -10.96 -1.32
CA ARG A 43 -8.08 -10.64 -1.78
C ARG A 43 -9.13 -11.35 -0.95
N ALA A 44 -8.95 -12.65 -0.69
CA ALA A 44 -9.87 -13.44 0.12
C ALA A 44 -10.00 -12.87 1.55
N GLU A 45 -8.87 -12.54 2.18
CA GLU A 45 -8.85 -11.89 3.51
C GLU A 45 -9.64 -10.56 3.53
N HIS A 46 -9.52 -9.75 2.47
CA HIS A 46 -10.27 -8.50 2.39
C HIS A 46 -11.76 -8.71 2.19
N ILE A 47 -12.16 -9.77 1.47
CA ILE A 47 -13.59 -10.13 1.33
C ILE A 47 -14.14 -10.59 2.67
N GLU A 48 -13.43 -11.49 3.36
CA GLU A 48 -13.83 -12.04 4.65
C GLU A 48 -13.97 -10.94 5.72
N THR A 49 -13.06 -9.98 5.74
CA THR A 49 -13.09 -8.85 6.68
C THR A 49 -14.03 -7.71 6.27
N GLY A 50 -14.70 -7.81 5.12
CA GLY A 50 -15.59 -6.76 4.59
C GLY A 50 -14.87 -5.53 4.01
N ARG A 51 -13.54 -5.54 3.95
CA ARG A 51 -12.72 -4.45 3.38
C ARG A 51 -12.80 -4.40 1.85
N LEU A 52 -13.01 -5.54 1.19
CA LEU A 52 -13.33 -5.64 -0.23
C LEU A 52 -14.77 -6.12 -0.40
N SER A 53 -15.66 -5.21 -0.81
CA SER A 53 -17.03 -5.57 -1.15
C SER A 53 -17.08 -6.42 -2.43
N PRO A 54 -18.11 -7.27 -2.63
CA PRO A 54 -18.22 -8.15 -3.80
C PRO A 54 -18.13 -7.43 -5.16
N ASN A 55 -18.66 -6.20 -5.23
CA ASN A 55 -18.65 -5.39 -6.45
C ASN A 55 -17.39 -4.51 -6.59
N SER A 56 -16.56 -4.45 -5.55
CA SER A 56 -15.29 -3.73 -5.58
C SER A 56 -14.22 -4.61 -6.22
N ARG A 57 -13.15 -3.97 -6.72
CA ARG A 57 -12.03 -4.69 -7.37
C ARG A 57 -10.72 -4.42 -6.65
N MET A 58 -9.88 -5.45 -6.56
CA MET A 58 -8.49 -5.35 -6.17
C MET A 58 -7.64 -5.38 -7.45
N LYS A 59 -6.75 -4.40 -7.63
CA LYS A 59 -5.87 -4.32 -8.80
C LYS A 59 -4.43 -4.07 -8.37
N PRO A 60 -3.44 -4.83 -8.90
CA PRO A 60 -2.04 -4.48 -8.73
C PRO A 60 -1.73 -3.16 -9.45
N LEU A 61 -1.04 -2.27 -8.75
CA LEU A 61 -0.47 -1.02 -9.27
C LEU A 61 0.97 -1.23 -9.74
N ASP A 62 1.73 -2.00 -8.97
CA ASP A 62 3.09 -2.42 -9.28
C ASP A 62 3.23 -3.90 -8.89
N SER A 63 3.92 -4.68 -9.71
CA SER A 63 4.06 -6.13 -9.55
C SER A 63 5.49 -6.60 -9.69
N ASN A 64 5.82 -7.71 -9.02
CA ASN A 64 7.17 -8.30 -9.04
C ASN A 64 8.28 -7.33 -8.59
N ILE A 65 8.01 -6.60 -7.51
CA ILE A 65 8.97 -5.69 -6.87
C ILE A 65 9.46 -6.28 -5.55
N THR A 66 10.52 -5.70 -4.99
CA THR A 66 11.02 -6.12 -3.69
C THR A 66 10.12 -5.60 -2.56
N TYR A 67 10.17 -6.24 -1.39
CA TYR A 67 9.47 -5.76 -0.21
C TYR A 67 9.79 -4.30 0.13
N GLY A 68 11.07 -3.91 0.03
CA GLY A 68 11.54 -2.54 0.24
C GLY A 68 10.88 -1.53 -0.69
N GLN A 69 10.87 -1.85 -1.99
CA GLN A 69 10.20 -1.04 -3.00
C GLN A 69 8.70 -0.96 -2.74
N ALA A 70 8.06 -2.09 -2.44
CA ALA A 70 6.64 -2.16 -2.18
C ALA A 70 6.22 -1.24 -1.03
N ARG A 71 6.99 -1.20 0.07
CA ARG A 71 6.72 -0.31 1.22
C ARG A 71 6.86 1.17 0.86
N GLY A 72 7.88 1.54 0.10
CA GLY A 72 8.04 2.93 -0.37
C GLY A 72 6.93 3.35 -1.32
N TYR A 73 6.55 2.48 -2.25
CA TYR A 73 5.50 2.74 -3.24
C TYR A 73 4.10 2.79 -2.61
N GLU A 74 3.84 1.92 -1.65
CA GLU A 74 2.62 1.94 -0.82
C GLU A 74 2.44 3.31 -0.18
N GLN A 75 3.48 3.85 0.47
CA GLN A 75 3.42 5.19 1.06
C GLN A 75 3.16 6.27 0.01
N TYR A 76 3.83 6.21 -1.15
CA TYR A 76 3.61 7.14 -2.25
C TYR A 76 2.15 7.14 -2.73
N TYR A 77 1.55 5.97 -2.94
CA TYR A 77 0.17 5.90 -3.40
C TYR A 77 -0.85 6.28 -2.33
N ILE A 78 -0.57 6.01 -1.05
CA ILE A 78 -1.43 6.48 0.06
C ILE A 78 -1.50 8.00 0.05
N GLU A 79 -0.37 8.68 -0.14
CA GLU A 79 -0.30 10.13 -0.21
C GLU A 79 -0.91 10.68 -1.50
N LYS A 80 -0.59 10.08 -2.65
CA LYS A 80 -1.09 10.48 -3.97
C LYS A 80 -2.62 10.42 -4.05
N TYR A 81 -3.21 9.34 -3.59
CA TYR A 81 -4.66 9.10 -3.66
C TYR A 81 -5.39 9.50 -2.37
N LYS A 82 -4.67 10.08 -1.39
CA LYS A 82 -5.22 10.54 -0.11
C LYS A 82 -6.10 9.48 0.57
N THR A 83 -5.70 8.21 0.52
CA THR A 83 -6.49 7.08 1.05
C THR A 83 -6.46 6.98 2.59
N ARG A 84 -5.81 7.93 3.25
CA ARG A 84 -5.70 8.04 4.70
C ARG A 84 -6.87 8.82 5.30
N THR A 85 -8.08 8.33 5.11
CA THR A 85 -9.29 8.94 5.68
C THR A 85 -9.92 8.10 6.80
N GLY A 86 -9.22 7.05 7.27
CA GLY A 86 -9.77 6.08 8.21
C GLY A 86 -9.65 6.51 9.66
N THR A 87 -10.71 6.31 10.43
CA THR A 87 -10.72 6.53 11.88
C THR A 87 -10.04 5.37 12.59
N ILE A 88 -9.00 5.66 13.36
CA ILE A 88 -8.27 4.69 14.18
C ILE A 88 -9.15 4.29 15.38
N GLY A 89 -9.23 3.00 15.70
CA GLY A 89 -9.98 2.49 16.85
C GLY A 89 -11.42 2.04 16.56
N GLU A 90 -11.92 2.33 15.36
CA GLU A 90 -13.21 1.82 14.89
C GLU A 90 -13.04 0.53 14.07
N ASP A 91 -14.11 -0.24 13.91
CA ASP A 91 -14.13 -1.44 13.07
C ASP A 91 -14.02 -1.15 11.58
N ILE A 92 -13.81 -2.19 10.78
CA ILE A 92 -13.87 -2.09 9.32
C ILE A 92 -15.35 -1.97 8.94
N SER A 93 -15.73 -0.83 8.40
CA SER A 93 -17.08 -0.56 7.91
C SER A 93 -17.04 0.01 6.49
N PRO A 94 -18.16 0.07 5.77
CA PRO A 94 -18.22 0.68 4.44
C PRO A 94 -17.67 2.11 4.39
N THR A 95 -17.78 2.85 5.50
CA THR A 95 -17.28 4.22 5.69
C THR A 95 -15.86 4.28 6.26
N ASN A 96 -15.34 3.19 6.86
CA ASN A 96 -14.03 3.16 7.52
C ASN A 96 -13.12 1.98 7.08
N ARG A 97 -13.23 1.60 5.81
CA ARG A 97 -12.42 0.54 5.15
C ARG A 97 -11.10 1.01 4.54
N VAL A 98 -10.86 2.31 4.55
CA VAL A 98 -9.68 3.00 4.01
C VAL A 98 -8.43 2.79 4.90
N ASN A 99 -7.28 3.36 4.53
CA ASN A 99 -6.02 3.19 5.28
C ASN A 99 -6.08 3.94 6.62
N LYS A 100 -5.94 3.21 7.74
CA LYS A 100 -5.99 3.77 9.11
C LYS A 100 -4.63 4.22 9.65
N TYR A 101 -3.53 3.63 9.16
CA TYR A 101 -2.19 3.87 9.68
C TYR A 101 -1.27 4.45 8.61
N ASN A 102 -0.39 5.35 9.04
CA ASN A 102 0.85 5.63 8.32
C ASN A 102 1.78 4.42 8.53
N LEU A 103 2.11 3.71 7.45
CA LEU A 103 3.09 2.62 7.50
C LEU A 103 4.53 3.16 7.54
N PHE A 104 4.69 4.45 7.23
CA PHE A 104 5.92 5.21 7.34
C PHE A 104 5.80 6.33 8.37
N TYR A 105 6.56 6.22 9.46
CA TYR A 105 6.86 7.38 10.32
C TYR A 105 8.09 8.08 9.75
N HIS A 106 7.90 9.30 9.23
CA HIS A 106 8.97 10.14 8.69
C HIS A 106 10.14 10.39 9.67
N ARG A 107 9.93 10.12 10.97
CA ARG A 107 10.93 10.27 12.03
C ARG A 107 11.79 9.02 12.29
N ARG A 108 11.54 7.88 11.62
CA ARG A 108 12.40 6.69 11.74
C ARG A 108 13.61 6.81 10.83
N SER A 109 14.81 6.61 11.38
CA SER A 109 16.10 6.75 10.68
C SER A 109 16.79 5.40 10.39
N ASP A 110 16.14 4.28 10.71
CA ASP A 110 16.69 2.94 10.49
C ASP A 110 17.02 2.68 9.01
N ILE A 111 17.96 1.77 8.73
CA ILE A 111 18.38 1.38 7.36
C ILE A 111 17.16 1.05 6.48
N ARG A 112 16.15 0.39 7.05
CA ARG A 112 14.88 0.13 6.36
C ARG A 112 14.11 1.38 5.97
N ALA A 113 14.04 2.35 6.88
CA ALA A 113 13.34 3.60 6.63
C ALA A 113 14.03 4.43 5.54
N GLN A 114 15.36 4.35 5.45
CA GLN A 114 16.11 4.95 4.35
C GLN A 114 15.78 4.28 3.01
N GLU A 115 15.77 2.95 2.94
CA GLU A 115 15.40 2.21 1.73
C GLU A 115 13.95 2.50 1.28
N PHE A 116 13.03 2.58 2.23
CA PHE A 116 11.64 2.97 1.93
C PHE A 116 11.56 4.41 1.41
N LYS A 117 12.33 5.35 2.00
CA LYS A 117 12.40 6.75 1.56
C LYS A 117 13.02 6.88 0.17
N ASN A 118 14.07 6.12 -0.12
CA ASN A 118 14.70 6.06 -1.44
C ASN A 118 13.70 5.55 -2.49
N SER A 119 12.97 4.47 -2.17
CA SER A 119 11.94 3.91 -3.03
C SER A 119 10.77 4.90 -3.24
N TYR A 120 10.29 5.55 -2.18
CA TYR A 120 9.29 6.62 -2.27
C TYR A 120 9.75 7.76 -3.19
N ASN A 121 10.97 8.27 -2.98
CA ASN A 121 11.54 9.35 -3.76
C ASN A 121 11.72 8.94 -5.23
N SER A 122 12.14 7.71 -5.51
CA SER A 122 12.27 7.21 -6.88
C SER A 122 10.92 7.21 -7.62
N LYS A 123 9.82 6.87 -6.92
CA LYS A 123 8.47 6.85 -7.49
C LYS A 123 7.90 8.27 -7.64
N SER A 124 8.16 9.13 -6.68
CA SER A 124 7.80 10.55 -6.72
C SER A 124 8.52 11.27 -7.86
N ASN A 125 9.84 11.11 -7.96
CA ASN A 125 10.68 11.70 -9.01
C ASN A 125 10.41 11.09 -10.39
N GLY A 126 10.12 9.78 -10.46
CA GLY A 126 9.67 9.14 -11.69
C GLY A 126 8.30 9.65 -12.17
N SER A 127 7.49 10.22 -11.28
CA SER A 127 6.22 10.89 -11.63
C SER A 127 6.38 12.36 -12.00
N THR A 128 7.53 12.99 -11.70
CA THR A 128 7.93 14.32 -12.18
C THR A 128 8.89 14.28 -13.38
N GLY A 129 9.20 13.10 -13.93
CA GLY A 129 10.11 12.90 -15.06
C GLY A 129 9.44 12.86 -16.44
N ARG A 130 8.64 13.87 -16.79
CA ARG A 130 8.41 14.27 -18.19
C ARG A 130 8.51 15.79 -18.26
N GLY A 131 9.70 16.25 -18.63
CA GLY A 131 10.14 17.66 -18.67
C GLY A 131 11.28 17.86 -17.70
N CYS A 132 12.47 18.33 -18.06
CA CYS A 132 13.04 18.89 -19.29
C CYS A 132 14.51 18.43 -19.30
N GLY A 133 15.15 18.21 -20.45
CA GLY A 133 15.81 19.26 -21.23
C GLY A 133 17.30 18.97 -21.23
#